data_AF-A0AAP5H943-F1
#
_entry.id   AF-A0AAP5H943-F1
#
_cell.length_a   1.000
_cell.length_b   1.000
_cell.length_c   1.000
_cell.angle_alpha   90.00
_cell.angle_beta   90.00
_cell.angle_gamma   90.00
#
_symmetry.space_group_name_H-M   'P 1'
#
loop_
_entity.id
_entity.type
_entity.pdbx_description
1 polymer ?
#
loop_
_entity_poly.entity_id
_entity_poly.type
_entity_poly.pdbx_seq_one_letter_code
_entity_poly.pdbx_strand_id
1 'polypeptide(L)'
;MRTVLIVTAFALGLGGVAQAQTAAPAKAPAPTPAATSADEPIPRAERAKARQDCVSENIALTGEDLRAAMRICMQGKFPGVQLYARDGVTRDGKPTAVAVRAACKDEVDGRKLQGSERIAALTACFNGKRPDLAHRSECRKEARAKGLDGAELRKAVDSCARDGKG
;
A
#
# COMPACT_ATOMS: atom_id res chain seq x y z
N MET A 1 14.23 26.06 -61.18
CA MET A 1 13.01 26.76 -61.65
C MET A 1 12.06 25.73 -62.23
N ARG A 2 10.77 25.81 -61.87
CA ARG A 2 9.59 25.29 -62.61
C ARG A 2 9.46 23.75 -62.74
N THR A 3 8.34 23.08 -62.49
CA THR A 3 7.03 23.35 -61.86
C THR A 3 6.41 21.95 -61.67
N VAL A 4 5.66 21.73 -60.58
CA VAL A 4 4.83 20.53 -60.38
C VAL A 4 3.42 20.81 -60.90
N LEU A 5 2.77 19.78 -61.47
CA LEU A 5 1.34 19.41 -61.36
C LEU A 5 0.72 18.98 -62.70
N ILE A 6 0.04 17.81 -62.67
CA ILE A 6 -1.27 17.41 -63.24
C ILE A 6 -1.37 15.90 -62.93
N VAL A 7 -1.96 15.45 -61.81
CA VAL A 7 -3.40 15.22 -61.53
C VAL A 7 -4.10 14.31 -62.57
N THR A 8 -3.92 13.01 -62.33
CA THR A 8 -4.91 11.91 -62.37
C THR A 8 -5.99 11.91 -63.45
N ALA A 9 -5.79 11.02 -64.43
CA ALA A 9 -6.87 10.26 -65.04
C ALA A 9 -7.01 8.92 -64.28
N PHE A 10 -8.22 8.45 -64.01
CA PHE A 10 -8.83 7.35 -64.76
C PHE A 10 -10.10 6.89 -64.04
N ALA A 11 -11.19 6.87 -64.78
CA ALA A 11 -12.44 6.23 -64.42
C ALA A 11 -12.24 4.72 -64.25
N LEU A 12 -13.02 4.09 -63.38
CA LEU A 12 -13.75 2.85 -63.67
C LEU A 12 -14.49 2.39 -62.41
N GLY A 13 -15.82 2.38 -62.52
CA GLY A 13 -16.69 1.71 -61.58
C GLY A 13 -16.84 0.22 -61.90
N LEU A 14 -17.41 -0.45 -60.89
CA LEU A 14 -18.13 -1.73 -60.90
C LEU A 14 -17.30 -3.02 -60.90
N GLY A 15 -17.45 -3.77 -59.81
CA GLY A 15 -17.47 -5.23 -59.83
C GLY A 15 -16.67 -5.89 -58.71
N GLY A 16 -17.36 -6.39 -57.67
CA GLY A 16 -16.79 -7.37 -56.75
C GLY A 16 -17.15 -7.15 -55.28
N VAL A 17 -18.36 -7.51 -54.87
CA VAL A 17 -18.68 -7.75 -53.45
C VAL A 17 -18.00 -9.07 -53.04
N ALA A 18 -16.79 -8.97 -52.48
CA ALA A 18 -16.22 -10.03 -51.67
C ALA A 18 -16.83 -9.92 -50.26
N GLN A 19 -17.70 -10.86 -49.89
CA GLN A 19 -18.09 -11.07 -48.49
C GLN A 19 -16.87 -11.59 -47.72
N ALA A 20 -16.11 -10.70 -47.10
CA ALA A 20 -15.24 -11.06 -45.99
C ALA A 20 -16.11 -11.04 -44.73
N GLN A 21 -16.32 -12.20 -44.12
CA GLN A 21 -16.93 -12.32 -42.80
C GLN A 21 -16.02 -11.66 -41.77
N THR A 22 -16.23 -10.36 -41.52
CA THR A 22 -15.72 -9.71 -40.32
C THR A 22 -16.58 -10.17 -39.14
N ALA A 23 -16.15 -11.27 -38.53
CA ALA A 23 -16.53 -11.58 -37.17
C ALA A 23 -16.23 -10.33 -36.31
N ALA A 24 -17.27 -9.75 -35.73
CA ALA A 24 -17.15 -8.62 -34.83
C ALA A 24 -16.14 -8.97 -33.71
N PRO A 25 -15.26 -8.03 -33.31
CA PRO A 25 -14.41 -8.27 -32.16
C PRO A 25 -15.31 -8.44 -30.94
N ALA A 26 -15.25 -9.62 -30.33
CA ALA A 26 -15.89 -9.90 -29.07
C ALA A 26 -15.48 -8.82 -28.07
N LYS A 27 -16.48 -8.08 -27.59
CA LYS A 27 -16.34 -7.08 -26.53
C LYS A 27 -15.59 -7.75 -25.37
N ALA A 28 -14.38 -7.26 -25.07
CA ALA A 28 -13.63 -7.74 -23.92
C ALA A 28 -14.54 -7.65 -22.68
N PRO A 29 -14.63 -8.72 -21.85
CA PRO A 29 -15.38 -8.62 -20.62
C PRO A 29 -14.77 -7.50 -19.77
N ALA A 30 -15.63 -6.59 -19.32
CA ALA A 30 -15.25 -5.54 -18.39
C ALA A 30 -14.50 -6.17 -17.20
N PRO A 31 -13.46 -5.53 -16.65
CA PRO A 31 -12.77 -6.05 -15.48
C PRO A 31 -13.79 -6.26 -14.36
N THR A 32 -14.00 -7.52 -14.01
CA THR A 32 -14.79 -7.92 -12.85
C THR A 32 -14.21 -7.17 -11.65
N PRO A 33 -15.01 -6.43 -10.86
CA PRO A 33 -14.51 -5.86 -9.61
C PRO A 33 -13.96 -7.01 -8.78
N ALA A 34 -12.69 -6.91 -8.42
CA ALA A 34 -12.03 -7.87 -7.55
C ALA A 34 -12.94 -8.14 -6.35
N ALA A 35 -13.23 -9.43 -6.13
CA ALA A 35 -14.04 -9.89 -5.02
C ALA A 35 -13.63 -9.14 -3.75
N THR A 36 -14.58 -8.37 -3.21
CA THR A 36 -14.49 -7.81 -1.86
C THR A 36 -14.09 -8.94 -0.93
N SER A 37 -12.86 -8.87 -0.42
CA SER A 37 -12.43 -9.69 0.71
C SER A 37 -13.39 -9.41 1.86
N ALA A 38 -14.36 -10.31 2.04
CA ALA A 38 -15.47 -10.21 3.00
C ALA A 38 -15.02 -10.32 4.47
N ASP A 39 -13.72 -10.20 4.73
CA ASP A 39 -13.07 -10.37 6.02
C ASP A 39 -12.49 -9.06 6.57
N GLU A 40 -12.74 -7.91 5.91
CA GLU A 40 -12.34 -6.64 6.47
C GLU A 40 -13.45 -6.13 7.41
N PRO A 41 -13.19 -5.87 8.71
CA PRO A 41 -14.21 -5.50 9.70
C PRO A 41 -15.04 -4.25 9.33
N ILE A 42 -14.55 -3.46 8.37
CA ILE A 42 -15.22 -2.28 7.83
C ILE A 42 -15.03 -2.28 6.30
N PRO A 43 -16.12 -2.35 5.50
CA PRO A 43 -16.07 -2.21 4.06
C PRO A 43 -15.34 -0.93 3.61
N ARG A 44 -14.54 -1.02 2.54
CA ARG A 44 -13.75 0.13 2.05
C ARG A 44 -14.61 1.35 1.71
N ALA A 45 -15.78 1.14 1.14
CA ALA A 45 -16.73 2.21 0.80
C ALA A 45 -17.21 2.95 2.06
N GLU A 46 -17.56 2.22 3.11
CA GLU A 46 -17.98 2.80 4.40
C GLU A 46 -16.84 3.58 5.05
N ARG A 47 -15.62 3.03 5.04
CA ARG A 47 -14.44 3.75 5.55
C ARG A 47 -14.16 5.01 4.75
N ALA A 48 -14.35 4.99 3.43
CA ALA A 48 -14.16 6.17 2.58
C ALA A 48 -15.19 7.26 2.88
N LYS A 49 -16.47 6.87 3.04
CA LYS A 49 -17.54 7.79 3.44
C LYS A 49 -17.27 8.40 4.81
N ALA A 50 -16.94 7.59 5.82
CA ALA A 50 -16.61 8.09 7.16
C ALA A 50 -15.44 9.08 7.16
N ARG A 51 -14.44 8.90 6.27
CA ARG A 51 -13.36 9.89 6.10
C ARG A 51 -13.88 11.20 5.55
N GLN A 52 -14.77 11.18 4.55
CA GLN A 52 -15.38 12.39 3.99
C GLN A 52 -16.19 13.13 5.05
N ASP A 53 -17.04 12.39 5.79
CA ASP A 53 -17.85 12.95 6.88
C ASP A 53 -16.95 13.60 7.93
N CYS A 54 -15.94 12.89 8.42
CA CYS A 54 -15.04 13.43 9.42
C CYS A 54 -14.19 14.61 8.91
N VAL A 55 -13.83 14.68 7.62
CA VAL A 55 -13.18 15.87 7.05
C VAL A 55 -14.15 17.04 7.06
N SER A 56 -15.40 16.83 6.66
CA SER A 56 -16.44 17.87 6.63
C SER A 56 -16.75 18.41 8.03
N GLU A 57 -16.68 17.56 9.06
CA GLU A 57 -16.86 17.94 10.47
C GLU A 57 -15.65 18.73 11.03
N ASN A 58 -14.48 18.69 10.38
CA ASN A 58 -13.23 19.27 10.89
C ASN A 58 -12.59 20.29 9.93
N ILE A 59 -13.35 20.88 9.01
CA ILE A 59 -12.84 21.81 7.98
C ILE A 59 -12.10 23.03 8.51
N ALA A 60 -12.36 23.42 9.77
CA ALA A 60 -11.71 24.56 10.42
C ALA A 60 -10.32 24.25 10.97
N LEU A 61 -9.96 22.96 11.09
CA LEU A 61 -8.67 22.52 11.61
C LEU A 61 -7.67 22.31 10.48
N THR A 62 -6.38 22.48 10.79
CA THR A 62 -5.28 22.18 9.85
C THR A 62 -4.14 21.48 10.57
N GLY A 63 -3.16 20.99 9.82
CA GLY A 63 -1.91 20.45 10.38
C GLY A 63 -2.12 19.28 11.35
N GLU A 64 -1.46 19.35 12.51
CA GLU A 64 -1.55 18.32 13.56
C GLU A 64 -2.95 18.24 14.19
N ASP A 65 -3.63 19.37 14.38
CA ASP A 65 -4.94 19.42 15.01
C ASP A 65 -5.99 18.70 14.16
N LEU A 66 -5.97 18.94 12.83
CA LEU A 66 -6.81 18.19 11.90
C LEU A 66 -6.50 16.70 11.97
N ARG A 67 -5.22 16.32 12.02
CA ARG A 67 -4.81 14.91 12.06
C ARG A 67 -5.27 14.22 13.36
N ALA A 68 -5.21 14.91 14.49
CA ALA A 68 -5.70 14.43 15.77
C ALA A 68 -7.23 14.28 15.75
N ALA A 69 -7.95 15.31 15.34
CA ALA A 69 -9.40 15.30 15.27
C ALA A 69 -9.94 14.26 14.29
N MET A 70 -9.29 14.10 13.13
CA MET A 70 -9.58 13.04 12.17
C MET A 70 -9.46 11.64 12.78
N ARG A 71 -8.43 11.41 13.60
CA ARG A 71 -8.22 10.12 14.26
C ARG A 71 -9.33 9.83 15.27
N ILE A 72 -9.70 10.84 16.06
CA ILE A 72 -10.76 10.76 17.06
C ILE A 72 -12.10 10.48 16.37
N CYS A 73 -12.46 11.27 15.36
CA CYS A 73 -13.71 11.11 14.61
C CYS A 73 -13.79 9.73 13.95
N MET A 74 -12.75 9.32 13.22
CA MET A 74 -12.72 8.01 12.57
C MET A 74 -12.85 6.86 13.58
N GLN A 75 -12.18 6.95 14.73
CA GLN A 75 -12.30 5.92 15.76
C GLN A 75 -13.70 5.90 16.40
N GLY A 76 -14.35 7.07 16.54
CA GLY A 76 -15.72 7.20 17.04
C GLY A 76 -16.79 6.66 16.10
N LYS A 77 -16.59 6.75 14.77
CA LYS A 77 -17.53 6.20 13.77
C LYS A 77 -17.53 4.66 13.74
N PHE A 78 -16.49 4.01 14.27
CA PHE A 78 -16.37 2.54 14.30
C PHE A 78 -16.01 2.02 15.71
N PRO A 79 -16.94 2.15 16.68
CA PRO A 79 -16.72 1.66 18.03
C PRO A 79 -16.61 0.13 18.00
N GLY A 80 -15.48 -0.42 18.41
CA GLY A 80 -15.19 -1.86 18.37
C GLY A 80 -14.16 -2.28 17.31
N VAL A 81 -13.77 -1.39 16.40
CA VAL A 81 -12.67 -1.66 15.45
C VAL A 81 -11.47 -0.79 15.78
N GLN A 82 -10.33 -1.42 16.09
CA GLN A 82 -9.07 -0.72 16.34
C GLN A 82 -8.48 -0.19 15.02
N LEU A 83 -8.83 1.03 14.62
CA LEU A 83 -8.37 1.59 13.34
C LEU A 83 -6.92 2.09 13.37
N TYR A 84 -6.48 2.51 14.55
CA TYR A 84 -5.16 3.10 14.77
C TYR A 84 -4.45 2.37 15.90
N ALA A 85 -3.13 2.41 15.90
CA ALA A 85 -2.38 1.96 17.06
C ALA A 85 -2.78 2.77 18.30
N ARG A 86 -3.06 2.10 19.40
CA ARG A 86 -3.41 2.69 20.70
C ARG A 86 -2.73 1.90 21.80
N ASP A 87 -2.36 2.58 22.88
CA ASP A 87 -1.80 1.95 24.08
C ASP A 87 -0.58 1.07 23.79
N GLY A 88 0.24 1.48 22.80
CA GLY A 88 1.44 0.76 22.39
C GLY A 88 1.19 -0.47 21.53
N VAL A 89 -0.05 -0.75 21.11
CA VAL A 89 -0.44 -1.93 20.33
C VAL A 89 -0.93 -1.53 18.94
N THR A 90 -0.56 -2.30 17.92
CA THR A 90 -1.02 -2.16 16.53
C THR A 90 -2.45 -2.67 16.37
N ARG A 91 -3.10 -2.37 15.24
CA ARG A 91 -4.42 -2.93 14.90
C ARG A 91 -4.45 -4.46 15.03
N ASP A 92 -3.38 -5.14 14.62
CA ASP A 92 -3.32 -6.60 14.59
C ASP A 92 -2.96 -7.20 15.97
N GLY A 93 -3.10 -6.44 17.06
CA GLY A 93 -2.82 -6.88 18.43
C GLY A 93 -1.34 -6.98 18.79
N LYS A 94 -0.42 -6.72 17.85
CA LYS A 94 1.04 -6.80 18.08
C LYS A 94 1.56 -5.51 18.73
N PRO A 95 2.51 -5.58 19.67
CA PRO A 95 3.18 -4.38 20.21
C PRO A 95 3.81 -3.55 19.09
N THR A 96 3.64 -2.23 19.13
CA THR A 96 4.24 -1.29 18.16
C THR A 96 5.77 -1.30 18.24
N ALA A 97 6.45 -0.92 17.15
CA ALA A 97 7.91 -0.81 17.15
C ALA A 97 8.43 0.16 18.23
N VAL A 98 7.66 1.21 18.56
CA VAL A 98 8.01 2.15 19.62
C VAL A 98 7.90 1.48 20.99
N ALA A 99 6.78 0.82 21.29
CA ALA A 99 6.60 0.10 22.54
C ALA A 99 7.66 -1.00 22.75
N VAL A 100 7.98 -1.74 21.68
CA VAL A 100 9.02 -2.78 21.72
C VAL A 100 10.40 -2.19 21.96
N ARG A 101 10.74 -1.06 21.30
CA ARG A 101 12.01 -0.37 21.56
C ARG A 101 12.11 0.15 22.99
N ALA A 102 11.02 0.68 23.55
CA ALA A 102 10.99 1.10 24.95
C ALA A 102 11.22 -0.09 25.88
N ALA A 103 10.46 -1.18 25.72
CA ALA A 103 10.62 -2.38 26.53
C ALA A 103 12.04 -2.98 26.41
N CYS A 104 12.59 -3.07 25.20
CA CYS A 104 13.95 -3.56 25.00
C CYS A 104 15.01 -2.63 25.60
N LYS A 105 14.76 -1.32 25.59
CA LYS A 105 15.64 -0.36 26.25
C LYS A 105 15.66 -0.58 27.74
N ASP A 106 14.49 -0.72 28.37
CA ASP A 106 14.38 -0.95 29.82
C ASP A 106 15.09 -2.27 30.23
N GLU A 107 14.94 -3.33 29.44
CA GLU A 107 15.63 -4.62 29.65
C GLU A 107 17.16 -4.50 29.52
N VAL A 108 17.66 -3.75 28.53
CA VAL A 108 19.10 -3.62 28.26
C VAL A 108 19.78 -2.63 29.20
N ASP A 109 19.10 -1.55 29.59
CA ASP A 109 19.65 -0.53 30.48
C ASP A 109 19.95 -1.11 31.87
N GLY A 110 19.20 -2.12 32.33
CA GLY A 110 19.50 -2.89 33.54
C GLY A 110 20.81 -3.70 33.49
N ARG A 111 21.34 -3.96 32.29
CA ARG A 111 22.56 -4.76 32.06
C ARG A 111 23.84 -3.93 31.94
N LYS A 112 23.73 -2.59 31.98
CA LYS A 112 24.86 -1.63 31.87
C LYS A 112 25.79 -1.86 30.67
N LEU A 113 25.29 -2.46 29.59
CA LEU A 113 26.05 -2.69 28.36
C LEU A 113 26.37 -1.36 27.66
N GLN A 114 27.52 -1.29 26.97
CA GLN A 114 27.93 -0.10 26.23
C GLN A 114 28.32 -0.43 24.77
N GLY A 115 28.43 0.62 23.95
CA GLY A 115 28.93 0.51 22.57
C GLY A 115 28.20 -0.52 21.71
N SER A 116 28.97 -1.34 21.00
CA SER A 116 28.48 -2.38 20.08
C SER A 116 27.67 -3.46 20.79
N GLU A 117 28.04 -3.84 22.02
CA GLU A 117 27.32 -4.86 22.80
C GLU A 117 25.91 -4.40 23.16
N ARG A 118 25.74 -3.12 23.52
CA ARG A 118 24.42 -2.53 23.76
C ARG A 118 23.56 -2.58 22.51
N ILE A 119 24.12 -2.23 21.35
CA ILE A 119 23.41 -2.25 20.07
C ILE A 119 23.00 -3.68 19.69
N ALA A 120 23.90 -4.66 19.86
CA ALA A 120 23.62 -6.06 19.61
C ALA A 120 22.49 -6.58 20.51
N ALA A 121 22.51 -6.24 21.81
CA ALA A 121 21.47 -6.64 22.76
C ALA A 121 20.11 -6.02 22.43
N LEU A 122 20.07 -4.72 22.08
CA LEU A 122 18.83 -4.05 21.65
C LEU A 122 18.27 -4.65 20.36
N THR A 123 19.15 -4.96 19.41
CA THR A 123 18.77 -5.55 18.11
C THR A 123 18.22 -6.96 18.30
N ALA A 124 18.90 -7.79 19.12
CA ALA A 124 18.44 -9.14 19.45
C ALA A 124 17.08 -9.11 20.15
N CYS A 125 16.90 -8.23 21.14
CA CYS A 125 15.61 -8.07 21.82
C CYS A 125 14.49 -7.66 20.86
N PHE A 126 14.75 -6.65 20.00
CA PHE A 126 13.76 -6.17 19.05
C PHE A 126 13.37 -7.25 18.04
N ASN A 127 14.36 -7.97 17.49
CA ASN A 127 14.13 -9.04 16.53
C ASN A 127 13.36 -10.22 17.13
N GLY A 128 13.62 -10.54 18.41
CA GLY A 128 12.87 -11.57 19.13
C GLY A 128 11.41 -11.19 19.37
N LYS A 129 11.13 -9.92 19.72
CA LYS A 129 9.75 -9.45 19.98
C LYS A 129 8.96 -9.12 18.71
N ARG A 130 9.64 -8.76 17.61
CA ARG A 130 9.04 -8.41 16.30
C ARG A 130 9.79 -9.05 15.12
N PRO A 131 9.76 -10.39 15.01
CA PRO A 131 10.41 -11.10 13.90
C PRO A 131 9.82 -10.69 12.54
N ASP A 132 8.55 -10.28 12.51
CA ASP A 132 7.88 -9.78 11.30
C ASP A 132 8.50 -8.47 10.76
N LEU A 133 8.96 -7.59 11.66
CA LEU A 133 9.65 -6.36 11.27
C LEU A 133 11.11 -6.62 10.91
N ALA A 134 11.77 -7.55 11.59
CA ALA A 134 13.11 -7.99 11.25
C ALA A 134 13.13 -8.57 9.83
N HIS A 135 12.22 -9.50 9.53
CA HIS A 135 12.07 -10.09 8.18
C HIS A 135 11.81 -9.02 7.11
N ARG A 136 10.86 -8.09 7.37
CA ARG A 136 10.62 -6.96 6.47
C ARG A 136 11.84 -6.08 6.24
N SER A 137 12.73 -5.97 7.21
CA SER A 137 13.98 -5.22 7.07
C SER A 137 14.97 -5.93 6.15
N GLU A 138 15.06 -7.26 6.23
CA GLU A 138 15.87 -8.08 5.31
C GLU A 138 15.31 -8.02 3.89
N CYS A 139 13.99 -8.19 3.71
CA CYS A 139 13.33 -8.02 2.41
C CYS A 139 13.66 -6.67 1.76
N ARG A 140 13.76 -5.60 2.56
CA ARG A 140 14.13 -4.26 2.06
C ARG A 140 15.61 -4.20 1.66
N LYS A 141 16.51 -4.83 2.41
CA LYS A 141 17.94 -4.89 2.07
C LYS A 141 18.14 -5.64 0.75
N GLU A 142 17.52 -6.80 0.59
CA GLU A 142 17.60 -7.60 -0.63
C GLU A 142 17.03 -6.86 -1.85
N ALA A 143 15.86 -6.23 -1.71
CA ALA A 143 15.26 -5.47 -2.80
C ALA A 143 16.12 -4.28 -3.21
N ARG A 144 16.76 -3.59 -2.25
CA ARG A 144 17.72 -2.52 -2.54
C ARG A 144 19.00 -3.03 -3.18
N ALA A 145 19.49 -4.21 -2.77
CA ALA A 145 20.65 -4.84 -3.41
C ALA A 145 20.38 -5.19 -4.88
N LYS A 146 19.11 -5.46 -5.23
CA LYS A 146 18.64 -5.63 -6.61
C LYS A 146 18.43 -4.30 -7.37
N GLY A 147 18.77 -3.16 -6.77
CA GLY A 147 18.61 -1.83 -7.38
C GLY A 147 17.17 -1.32 -7.41
N LEU A 148 16.23 -1.96 -6.70
CA LEU A 148 14.83 -1.52 -6.69
C LEU A 148 14.64 -0.29 -5.80
N ASP A 149 13.85 0.66 -6.30
CA ASP A 149 13.45 1.87 -5.57
C ASP A 149 11.95 2.14 -5.68
N GLY A 150 11.49 3.25 -5.09
CA GLY A 150 10.15 3.78 -5.31
C GLY A 150 9.01 2.78 -5.08
N ALA A 151 8.18 2.59 -6.11
CA ALA A 151 7.04 1.67 -6.08
C ALA A 151 7.47 0.20 -6.18
N GLU A 152 8.50 -0.10 -6.99
CA GLU A 152 9.01 -1.45 -7.18
C GLU A 152 9.63 -2.01 -5.90
N LEU A 153 10.35 -1.17 -5.14
CA LEU A 153 10.83 -1.53 -3.81
C LEU A 153 9.69 -1.91 -2.86
N ARG A 154 8.58 -1.14 -2.87
CA ARG A 154 7.43 -1.44 -2.00
C ARG A 154 6.80 -2.78 -2.38
N LYS A 155 6.60 -3.01 -3.67
CA LYS A 155 6.03 -4.26 -4.19
C LYS A 155 6.91 -5.46 -3.86
N ALA A 156 8.23 -5.34 -4.04
CA ALA A 156 9.18 -6.40 -3.72
C ALA A 156 9.21 -6.72 -2.21
N VAL A 157 9.21 -5.68 -1.35
CA VAL A 157 9.16 -5.86 0.10
C VAL A 157 7.84 -6.51 0.53
N ASP A 158 6.70 -6.10 -0.03
CA ASP A 158 5.41 -6.67 0.32
C ASP A 158 5.24 -8.11 -0.16
N SER A 159 5.84 -8.48 -1.31
CA SER A 159 5.90 -9.87 -1.76
C SER A 159 6.72 -10.73 -0.78
N CYS A 160 7.98 -10.35 -0.54
CA CYS A 160 8.88 -11.08 0.35
C CYS A 160 8.36 -11.19 1.80
N ALA A 161 7.68 -10.15 2.28
CA ALA A 161 7.09 -10.16 3.63
C ALA A 161 5.85 -11.07 3.75
N ARG A 162 5.18 -11.41 2.65
CA ARG A 162 4.09 -12.39 2.63
C ARG A 162 4.63 -13.82 2.58
N ASP A 163 5.74 -14.03 1.88
CA ASP A 163 6.37 -15.35 1.77
C ASP A 163 6.91 -15.83 3.13
N GLY A 164 7.30 -14.91 4.02
CA GLY A 164 7.68 -15.22 5.40
C GLY A 164 6.52 -15.47 6.38
N LYS A 165 5.26 -15.49 5.90
CA LYS A 165 4.07 -15.88 6.67
C LYS A 165 3.61 -17.32 6.37
N GLY A 166 4.48 -18.15 5.80
CA GLY A 166 4.27 -19.59 5.62
C GLY A 166 4.43 -20.36 6.92
#